data_AF-A0A924IJG3-F1
#
_entry.id   AF-A0A924IJG3-F1
#
_cell.length_a   1.000
_cell.length_b   1.000
_cell.length_c   1.000
_cell.angle_alpha   90.00
_cell.angle_beta   90.00
_cell.angle_gamma   90.00
#
_symmetry.space_group_name_H-M   'P 1'
#
loop_
_entity.id
_entity.type
_entity.pdbx_description
1 polymer ?
#
loop_
_entity_poly.entity_id
_entity_poly.type
_entity_poly.pdbx_seq_one_letter_code
_entity_poly.pdbx_strand_id
1 'polypeptide(L)'
;MKKNLFLYFLVLILSACGLTTTRPKLEMSMAQVAFMAAKESQADVKAPGLYRKAEYYYLKAKSSYKRKYFNKAQQYALLSKKYSERAEYVAIRKKTLENL
;
A
#
# COMPACT_ATOMS: atom_id res chain seq x y z
N MET A 1 9.08 29.29 -40.74
CA MET A 1 9.88 28.36 -39.91
C MET A 1 9.70 28.55 -38.40
N LYS A 2 9.59 29.78 -37.85
CA LYS A 2 9.40 30.03 -36.40
C LYS A 2 8.13 29.41 -35.77
N LYS A 3 7.02 29.34 -36.51
CA LYS A 3 5.74 28.74 -36.05
C LYS A 3 5.84 27.22 -35.79
N ASN A 4 6.61 26.50 -36.61
CA ASN A 4 6.81 25.06 -36.44
C ASN A 4 7.74 24.78 -35.25
N LEU A 5 8.73 25.64 -35.00
CA LEU A 5 9.61 25.55 -33.84
C LEU A 5 8.85 25.72 -32.51
N PHE A 6 7.88 26.65 -32.47
CA PHE A 6 6.99 26.82 -31.32
C PHE A 6 6.12 25.58 -31.06
N LEU A 7 5.65 24.92 -32.13
CA LEU A 7 4.87 23.69 -32.03
C LEU A 7 5.69 22.53 -31.42
N TYR A 8 6.95 22.37 -31.83
CA TYR A 8 7.85 21.36 -31.25
C TYR A 8 8.16 21.63 -29.78
N PHE A 9 8.30 22.90 -29.39
CA PHE A 9 8.51 23.29 -28.00
C PHE A 9 7.29 22.99 -27.12
N LEU A 10 6.08 23.16 -27.66
CA LEU A 10 4.83 22.82 -26.98
C LEU A 10 4.70 21.30 -26.72
N VAL A 11 5.08 20.47 -27.70
CA VAL A 11 5.08 19.00 -27.57
C VAL A 11 6.09 18.51 -26.54
N LEU A 12 7.24 19.18 -26.42
CA LEU A 12 8.26 18.88 -25.39
C LEU A 12 7.77 19.19 -23.96
N ILE A 13 7.03 20.28 -23.76
CA ILE A 13 6.51 20.63 -22.43
C ILE A 13 5.37 19.67 -22.01
N LEU A 14 4.51 19.27 -22.95
CA LEU A 14 3.40 18.35 -22.68
C LEU A 14 3.87 16.93 -22.33
N SER A 15 5.07 16.52 -22.77
CA SER A 15 5.63 15.20 -22.46
C SER A 15 6.38 15.14 -21.12
N ALA A 16 6.66 16.29 -20.47
CA ALA A 16 7.43 16.34 -19.22
C ALA A 16 6.61 16.09 -17.93
N CYS A 17 5.27 16.01 -18.01
CA CYS A 17 4.39 15.96 -16.83
C CYS A 17 4.22 14.55 -16.18
N GLY A 18 5.06 13.56 -16.52
CA GLY A 18 4.87 12.16 -16.11
C GLY A 18 5.52 11.70 -14.79
N LEU A 19 6.27 12.57 -14.09
CA LEU A 19 7.20 12.13 -13.02
C LEU A 19 6.86 12.61 -11.61
N THR A 20 5.70 13.23 -11.38
CA THR A 20 5.31 13.73 -10.05
C THR A 20 4.62 12.66 -9.20
N THR A 21 5.24 11.49 -9.05
CA THR A 21 4.73 10.49 -8.07
C THR A 21 5.08 10.97 -6.66
N THR A 22 4.07 11.42 -5.91
CA THR A 22 4.27 11.88 -4.54
C THR A 22 4.58 10.72 -3.61
N ARG A 23 5.34 10.99 -2.54
CA ARG A 23 5.72 9.97 -1.55
C ARG A 23 4.49 9.59 -0.70
N PRO A 24 4.03 8.32 -0.70
CA PRO A 24 2.77 7.89 -0.05
C PRO A 24 2.99 7.66 1.45
N LYS A 25 3.31 8.72 2.20
CA LYS A 25 3.61 8.61 3.64
C LYS A 25 2.39 8.14 4.44
N LEU A 26 1.22 8.66 4.09
CA LEU A 26 -0.03 8.36 4.80
C LEU A 26 -0.41 6.89 4.62
N GLU A 27 -0.42 6.39 3.39
CA GLU A 27 -0.81 5.02 3.07
C GLU A 27 0.15 4.00 3.68
N MET A 28 1.44 4.30 3.68
CA MET A 28 2.45 3.46 4.36
C MET A 28 2.21 3.41 5.87
N SER A 29 1.89 4.56 6.49
CA SER A 29 1.57 4.63 7.92
C SER A 29 0.30 3.83 8.25
N MET A 30 -0.77 4.03 7.49
CA MET A 30 -2.03 3.31 7.66
C MET A 30 -1.85 1.80 7.50
N ALA A 31 -1.06 1.36 6.51
CA ALA A 31 -0.75 -0.06 6.32
C ALA A 31 0.04 -0.63 7.51
N GLN A 32 0.98 0.13 8.07
CA GLN A 32 1.74 -0.29 9.26
C GLN A 32 0.83 -0.42 10.47
N VAL A 33 0.01 0.59 10.77
CA VAL A 33 -0.92 0.56 11.90
C VAL A 33 -1.89 -0.61 11.77
N ALA A 34 -2.51 -0.80 10.60
CA ALA A 34 -3.41 -1.93 10.36
C ALA A 34 -2.71 -3.28 10.54
N PHE A 35 -1.47 -3.43 10.06
CA PHE A 35 -0.71 -4.68 10.22
C PHE A 35 -0.36 -4.97 11.68
N MET A 36 -0.04 -3.94 12.47
CA MET A 36 0.18 -4.08 13.92
C MET A 36 -1.10 -4.48 14.64
N ALA A 37 -2.24 -3.85 14.33
CA ALA A 37 -3.54 -4.20 14.91
C ALA A 37 -3.94 -5.66 14.59
N ALA A 38 -3.71 -6.11 13.35
CA ALA A 38 -3.90 -7.51 12.98
C ALA A 38 -2.99 -8.47 13.78
N LYS A 39 -1.75 -8.06 14.08
CA LYS A 39 -0.83 -8.85 14.91
C LYS A 39 -1.30 -8.91 16.37
N GLU A 40 -1.70 -7.78 16.94
CA GLU A 40 -2.17 -7.66 18.33
C GLU A 40 -3.45 -8.48 18.57
N SER A 41 -4.32 -8.60 17.56
CA SER A 41 -5.50 -9.47 17.60
C SER A 41 -5.19 -10.97 17.41
N GLN A 42 -3.91 -11.37 17.34
CA GLN A 42 -3.47 -12.75 17.10
C GLN A 42 -3.96 -13.32 15.75
N ALA A 43 -4.02 -12.48 14.71
CA ALA A 43 -4.46 -12.92 13.40
C ALA A 43 -3.48 -13.88 12.70
N ASP A 44 -2.23 -13.96 13.15
CA ASP A 44 -1.26 -14.97 12.76
C ASP A 44 -1.72 -16.39 13.11
N VAL A 45 -2.39 -16.56 14.25
CA VAL A 45 -2.96 -17.86 14.69
C VAL A 45 -4.40 -18.02 14.21
N LYS A 46 -5.24 -17.00 14.40
CA LYS A 46 -6.68 -17.10 14.16
C LYS A 46 -7.08 -16.88 12.69
N ALA A 47 -6.29 -16.15 11.92
CA ALA A 47 -6.53 -15.86 10.50
C ALA A 47 -5.25 -15.94 9.62
N PRO A 48 -4.46 -17.04 9.70
CA PRO A 48 -3.10 -17.13 9.14
C PRO A 48 -3.04 -16.84 7.64
N GLY A 49 -4.05 -17.26 6.87
CA GLY A 49 -4.10 -17.05 5.43
C GLY A 49 -4.23 -15.57 5.04
N LEU A 50 -5.02 -14.80 5.78
CA LEU A 50 -5.15 -13.35 5.55
C LEU A 50 -3.94 -12.61 6.10
N TYR A 51 -3.45 -13.01 7.27
CA TYR A 51 -2.28 -12.39 7.90
C TYR A 51 -1.02 -12.53 7.04
N ARG A 52 -0.74 -13.72 6.49
CA ARG A 52 0.40 -13.94 5.57
C ARG A 52 0.28 -13.11 4.28
N LYS A 53 -0.92 -12.94 3.74
CA LYS A 53 -1.15 -12.05 2.58
C LYS A 53 -0.86 -10.59 2.94
N ALA A 54 -1.32 -10.14 4.11
CA ALA A 54 -1.04 -8.81 4.61
C ALA A 54 0.47 -8.58 4.77
N GLU A 55 1.17 -9.51 5.42
CA GLU A 55 2.62 -9.45 5.62
C GLU A 55 3.38 -9.38 4.29
N TYR A 56 3.03 -10.24 3.33
CA TYR A 56 3.64 -10.26 2.01
C TYR A 56 3.55 -8.89 1.31
N TYR A 57 2.36 -8.28 1.31
CA TYR A 57 2.16 -6.96 0.71
C TYR A 57 2.82 -5.85 1.52
N TYR A 58 2.84 -5.95 2.85
CA TYR A 58 3.54 -5.01 3.72
C TYR A 58 5.05 -4.96 3.43
N LEU A 59 5.68 -6.14 3.33
CA LEU A 59 7.11 -6.26 2.99
C LEU A 59 7.40 -5.73 1.58
N LYS A 60 6.53 -6.03 0.60
CA LYS A 60 6.64 -5.47 -0.75
C LYS A 60 6.48 -3.95 -0.79
N ALA A 61 5.57 -3.40 0.01
CA ALA A 61 5.37 -1.96 0.13
C ALA A 61 6.63 -1.28 0.70
N LYS A 62 7.20 -1.82 1.79
CA LYS A 62 8.45 -1.31 2.38
C LYS A 62 9.63 -1.36 1.42
N SER A 63 9.79 -2.49 0.71
CA SER A 63 10.85 -2.66 -0.29
C SER A 63 10.71 -1.66 -1.44
N SER A 64 9.49 -1.50 -1.99
CA SER A 64 9.20 -0.55 -3.08
C SER A 64 9.39 0.89 -2.64
N TYR A 65 8.99 1.23 -1.41
CA TYR A 65 9.16 2.55 -0.83
C TYR A 65 10.64 2.91 -0.66
N LYS A 66 11.47 1.98 -0.17
CA LYS A 66 12.93 2.14 -0.07
C LYS A 66 13.59 2.39 -1.43
N ARG A 67 13.09 1.72 -2.48
CA ARG A 67 13.53 1.89 -3.87
C ARG A 67 12.96 3.13 -4.57
N LYS A 68 12.20 3.97 -3.87
CA LYS A 68 11.51 5.16 -4.40
C LYS A 68 10.48 4.86 -5.51
N TYR A 69 9.99 3.61 -5.60
CA TYR A 69 8.88 3.25 -6.48
C TYR A 69 7.55 3.56 -5.80
N PHE A 70 7.23 4.85 -5.69
CA PHE A 70 6.15 5.35 -4.85
C PHE A 70 4.76 4.85 -5.27
N ASN A 71 4.45 4.82 -6.56
CA ASN A 71 3.17 4.26 -7.05
C ASN A 71 2.99 2.79 -6.67
N LYS A 72 4.03 1.96 -6.87
CA LYS A 72 3.99 0.54 -6.48
C LYS A 72 3.90 0.38 -4.96
N ALA A 73 4.64 1.19 -4.21
CA ALA A 73 4.58 1.19 -2.75
C ALA A 73 3.17 1.50 -2.24
N GLN A 74 2.51 2.50 -2.81
CA GLN A 74 1.13 2.87 -2.47
C GLN A 74 0.16 1.72 -2.76
N GLN A 75 0.24 1.11 -3.94
CA GLN A 75 -0.61 -0.03 -4.32
C GLN A 75 -0.45 -1.20 -3.34
N TYR A 76 0.79 -1.56 -3.00
CA TYR A 76 1.06 -2.61 -2.02
C TYR A 76 0.62 -2.23 -0.61
N ALA A 77 0.77 -0.97 -0.19
CA ALA A 77 0.31 -0.48 1.10
C ALA A 77 -1.21 -0.59 1.24
N LEU A 78 -1.97 -0.21 0.20
CA LEU A 78 -3.43 -0.35 0.17
C LEU A 78 -3.86 -1.82 0.27
N LEU A 79 -3.19 -2.72 -0.45
CA LEU A 79 -3.44 -4.16 -0.35
C LEU A 79 -3.13 -4.70 1.04
N SER A 80 -1.96 -4.35 1.59
CA SER A 80 -1.57 -4.70 2.96
C SER A 80 -2.64 -4.28 3.95
N LYS A 81 -3.03 -3.00 3.93
CA LYS A 81 -4.06 -2.44 4.82
C LYS A 81 -5.36 -3.26 4.74
N LYS A 82 -5.85 -3.50 3.52
CA LYS A 82 -7.10 -4.25 3.29
C LYS A 82 -7.04 -5.68 3.84
N TYR A 83 -5.93 -6.39 3.66
CA TYR A 83 -5.79 -7.74 4.20
C TYR A 83 -5.60 -7.73 5.71
N SER A 84 -4.89 -6.75 6.25
CA SER A 84 -4.71 -6.55 7.70
C SER A 84 -6.05 -6.30 8.41
N GLU A 85 -6.85 -5.33 7.95
CA GLU A 85 -8.17 -5.01 8.53
C GLU A 85 -9.10 -6.24 8.52
N ARG A 86 -9.07 -7.03 7.43
CA ARG A 86 -9.83 -8.29 7.35
C ARG A 86 -9.30 -9.36 8.30
N ALA A 87 -7.98 -9.49 8.41
CA ALA A 87 -7.36 -10.47 9.29
C ALA A 87 -7.69 -10.17 10.76
N GLU A 88 -7.59 -8.90 11.14
CA GLU A 88 -7.97 -8.38 12.45
C GLU A 88 -9.43 -8.68 12.77
N TYR A 89 -10.36 -8.31 11.88
CA TYR A 89 -11.78 -8.58 12.06
C TYR A 89 -12.07 -10.07 12.29
N VAL A 90 -11.49 -10.94 11.46
CA VAL A 90 -11.70 -12.40 11.58
C VAL A 90 -11.10 -12.93 12.89
N ALA A 91 -9.93 -12.44 13.29
CA ALA A 91 -9.27 -12.86 14.52
C ALA A 91 -10.08 -12.45 15.76
N ILE A 92 -10.55 -11.21 15.80
CA ILE A 92 -11.43 -10.69 16.86
C ILE A 92 -12.73 -11.50 16.90
N ARG A 93 -13.38 -11.70 15.76
CA ARG A 93 -14.63 -12.48 15.67
C ARG A 93 -14.47 -13.91 16.18
N LYS A 94 -13.38 -14.59 15.82
CA LYS A 94 -13.10 -15.94 16.33
C LYS A 94 -12.85 -15.92 17.83
N LYS A 95 -12.06 -14.96 18.31
CA LYS A 95 -11.80 -14.78 19.75
C LYS A 95 -13.07 -14.53 20.54
N THR A 96 -14.01 -13.73 20.05
CA THR A 96 -15.27 -13.48 20.75
C THR A 96 -16.19 -14.71 20.73
N LEU A 97 -16.26 -15.44 19.62
CA LEU A 97 -17.07 -16.67 19.53
C LEU A 97 -16.51 -17.83 20.35
N GLU A 98 -15.19 -17.94 20.50
CA GLU A 98 -14.55 -18.95 21.38
C GLU A 98 -14.80 -18.67 22.88
N ASN A 99 -15.14 -17.43 23.24
CA ASN A 99 -15.38 -17.00 24.62
C ASN A 99 -16.87 -16.96 25.00
N LEU A 100 -17.75 -17.41 24.10
CA LEU A 100 -19.21 -17.46 24.25
C LEU A 100 -19.65 -18.89 24.55
#